data_AF-A0A2E5KXR9-F1
#
_entry.id   AF-A0A2E5KXR9-F1
#
_cell.length_a   1.000
_cell.length_b   1.000
_cell.length_c   1.000
_cell.angle_alpha   90.00
_cell.angle_beta   90.00
_cell.angle_gamma   90.00
#
_symmetry.space_group_name_H-M   'P 1'
#
loop_
_entity.id
_entity.type
_entity.pdbx_description
1 polymer ?
#
loop_
_entity_poly.entity_id
_entity_poly.type
_entity_poly.pdbx_seq_one_letter_code
_entity_poly.pdbx_strand_id
1 'polypeptide(L)'
;MSKVSVVFDFDSSLATTFVGGLMFRGHVRETDLEIARERFVSGVTSLREYQEEVFDQVDETPAQMSARAATEGNVREYASDVCEAIWSTGGQVAVASAGLNFYIQPILDKAGLSRINVHSGEVVSPPTEMPPFRYDYPFGNSSCRGDWVTCKCNVINELKTSDQESEVIFVGDGTDADRCASSNAADKIFALGRLFDYCNENGIPATEFRDDFKPLLSYVLEKTSANGAQ
;
A
#
# COMPACT_ATOMS: atom_id res chain seq x y z
N MET A 1 16.14 16.85 16.22
CA MET A 1 15.84 16.05 15.01
C MET A 1 14.35 15.96 14.90
N SER A 2 13.77 16.28 13.74
CA SER A 2 12.33 16.12 13.56
C SER A 2 12.06 14.66 13.28
N LYS A 3 11.10 14.09 13.99
CA LYS A 3 10.72 12.70 13.81
C LYS A 3 9.76 12.61 12.62
N VAL A 4 10.02 11.68 11.72
CA VAL A 4 9.22 11.48 10.51
C VAL A 4 8.82 10.01 10.47
N SER A 5 7.57 9.75 10.12
CA SER A 5 7.05 8.42 9.85
C SER A 5 6.46 8.40 8.44
N VAL A 6 6.38 7.21 7.83
CA VAL A 6 5.83 7.05 6.47
C VAL A 6 4.82 5.91 6.41
N VAL A 7 3.75 6.16 5.67
CA VAL A 7 2.76 5.16 5.27
C VAL A 7 2.80 5.04 3.75
N PHE A 8 3.14 3.86 3.26
CA PHE A 8 3.14 3.54 1.84
C PHE A 8 1.82 2.87 1.45
N ASP A 9 1.21 3.29 0.34
CA ASP A 9 0.46 2.36 -0.49
C ASP A 9 1.42 1.33 -1.12
N PHE A 10 0.90 0.15 -1.44
CA PHE A 10 1.73 -0.94 -1.93
C PHE A 10 1.77 -1.02 -3.45
N ASP A 11 0.71 -1.53 -4.06
CA ASP A 11 0.65 -1.79 -5.50
C ASP A 11 0.87 -0.51 -6.30
N SER A 12 1.78 -0.55 -7.28
CA SER A 12 2.16 0.63 -8.12
C SER A 12 2.76 1.83 -7.38
N SER A 13 2.93 1.74 -6.06
CA SER A 13 3.52 2.74 -5.18
C SER A 13 4.85 2.26 -4.60
N LEU A 14 4.83 1.59 -3.44
CA LEU A 14 6.03 0.94 -2.89
C LEU A 14 6.50 -0.21 -3.79
N ALA A 15 5.58 -1.02 -4.30
CA ALA A 15 5.87 -1.96 -5.38
C ALA A 15 5.89 -1.20 -6.71
N THR A 16 6.81 -1.57 -7.59
CA THR A 16 6.95 -0.94 -8.92
C THR A 16 5.79 -1.24 -9.87
N THR A 17 4.97 -2.26 -9.56
CA THR A 17 3.89 -2.77 -10.41
C THR A 17 2.62 -3.04 -9.60
N PHE A 18 1.50 -3.25 -10.28
CA PHE A 18 0.29 -3.83 -9.68
C PHE A 18 0.47 -5.34 -9.47
N VAL A 19 1.01 -5.72 -8.31
CA VAL A 19 1.31 -7.09 -7.87
C VAL A 19 0.04 -7.91 -7.72
N GLY A 20 -1.05 -7.36 -7.17
CA GLY A 20 -2.33 -8.06 -7.12
C GLY A 20 -2.75 -8.59 -8.49
N GLY A 21 -2.57 -7.77 -9.54
CA GLY A 21 -2.77 -8.17 -10.94
C GLY A 21 -1.86 -9.29 -11.42
N LEU A 22 -0.62 -9.36 -10.95
CA LEU A 22 0.30 -10.46 -11.26
C LEU A 22 -0.15 -11.78 -10.63
N MET A 23 -0.94 -11.74 -9.55
CA MET A 23 -1.39 -12.95 -8.88
C MET A 23 -2.55 -13.62 -9.62
N PHE A 24 -3.50 -12.85 -10.16
CA PHE A 24 -4.69 -13.43 -10.81
C PHE A 24 -4.66 -13.44 -12.34
N ARG A 25 -3.85 -12.62 -13.02
CA ARG A 25 -3.80 -12.61 -14.49
C ARG A 25 -3.16 -13.90 -15.01
N GLY A 26 -3.81 -14.57 -15.95
CA GLY A 26 -3.38 -15.87 -16.46
C GLY A 26 -3.77 -17.06 -15.59
N HIS A 27 -4.27 -16.79 -14.37
CA HIS A 27 -4.76 -17.79 -13.42
C HIS A 27 -6.29 -17.77 -13.26
N VAL A 28 -6.94 -16.75 -13.83
CA VAL A 28 -8.40 -16.62 -13.95
C VAL A 28 -8.74 -16.54 -15.43
N ARG A 29 -9.85 -17.14 -15.86
CA ARG A 29 -10.32 -17.02 -17.24
C ARG A 29 -10.58 -15.56 -17.56
N GLU A 30 -10.09 -15.09 -18.71
CA GLU A 30 -10.19 -13.67 -19.10
C GLU A 30 -11.63 -13.16 -19.08
N THR A 31 -12.58 -13.99 -19.53
CA THR A 31 -14.02 -13.65 -19.52
C THR A 31 -14.57 -13.42 -18.12
N ASP A 32 -14.15 -14.22 -17.13
CA ASP A 32 -14.64 -14.08 -15.77
C ASP A 32 -14.02 -12.85 -15.09
N LEU A 33 -12.74 -12.59 -15.39
CA LEU A 33 -12.04 -11.39 -14.92
C LEU A 33 -12.66 -10.11 -15.49
N GLU A 34 -13.05 -10.12 -16.77
CA GLU A 34 -13.77 -9.01 -17.40
C GLU A 34 -15.13 -8.76 -16.74
N ILE A 35 -15.91 -9.82 -16.49
CA ILE A 35 -17.21 -9.72 -15.80
C ILE A 35 -17.04 -9.14 -14.38
N ALA A 36 -16.10 -9.68 -13.60
CA ALA A 36 -15.83 -9.19 -12.25
C ALA A 36 -15.40 -7.71 -12.28
N ARG A 37 -14.57 -7.32 -13.24
CA ARG A 37 -14.10 -5.95 -13.42
C ARG A 37 -15.22 -5.00 -13.81
N GLU A 38 -16.13 -5.40 -14.69
CA GLU A 38 -17.29 -4.59 -15.07
C GLU A 38 -18.21 -4.34 -13.87
N ARG A 39 -18.45 -5.37 -13.04
CA ARG A 39 -19.22 -5.23 -11.79
C ARG A 39 -18.56 -4.27 -10.81
N PHE A 40 -17.25 -4.33 -10.67
CA PHE A 40 -16.51 -3.41 -9.80
C PHE A 40 -16.55 -1.96 -10.33
N VAL A 41 -16.23 -1.76 -11.60
CA VAL A 41 -16.20 -0.41 -12.23
C VAL A 41 -17.59 0.23 -12.25
N SER A 42 -18.66 -0.56 -12.39
CA SER A 42 -20.04 -0.10 -12.34
C SER A 42 -20.56 0.14 -10.91
N GLY A 43 -19.77 -0.18 -9.88
CA GLY A 43 -20.15 -0.05 -8.47
C GLY A 43 -21.15 -1.10 -7.99
N VAL A 44 -21.35 -2.18 -8.75
CA VAL A 44 -22.17 -3.33 -8.35
C VAL A 44 -21.51 -4.13 -7.24
N THR A 45 -20.18 -4.23 -7.26
CA THR A 45 -19.39 -4.87 -6.20
C THR A 45 -18.43 -3.88 -5.54
N SER A 46 -18.17 -4.08 -4.25
CA SER A 46 -17.10 -3.39 -3.53
C SER A 46 -15.71 -3.88 -3.97
N LEU A 47 -14.64 -3.19 -3.53
CA LEU A 47 -13.28 -3.65 -3.80
C LEU A 47 -12.98 -4.98 -3.09
N ARG A 48 -13.54 -5.18 -1.90
CA ARG A 48 -13.47 -6.45 -1.18
C ARG A 48 -14.13 -7.57 -1.98
N GLU A 49 -15.39 -7.36 -2.38
CA GLU A 49 -16.16 -8.35 -3.14
C GLU A 49 -15.51 -8.67 -4.50
N TYR A 50 -14.97 -7.65 -5.18
CA TYR A 50 -14.19 -7.84 -6.40
C TYR A 50 -12.94 -8.70 -6.16
N GLN A 51 -12.23 -8.46 -5.06
CA GLN A 51 -11.05 -9.26 -4.73
C GLN A 51 -11.42 -10.71 -4.45
N GLU A 52 -12.43 -10.98 -3.63
CA GLU A 52 -12.89 -12.34 -3.34
C GLU A 52 -13.37 -13.05 -4.61
N GLU A 53 -14.17 -12.38 -5.44
CA GLU A 53 -14.66 -12.91 -6.71
C GLU A 53 -13.51 -13.31 -7.65
N VAL A 54 -12.45 -12.50 -7.74
CA VAL A 54 -11.31 -12.80 -8.61
C VAL A 54 -10.39 -13.86 -8.00
N PHE A 55 -10.04 -13.74 -6.72
CA PHE A 55 -9.10 -14.65 -6.06
C PHE A 55 -9.69 -16.03 -5.78
N ASP A 56 -11.02 -16.17 -5.64
CA ASP A 56 -11.65 -17.48 -5.50
C ASP A 56 -11.74 -18.28 -6.81
N GLN A 57 -11.27 -17.70 -7.92
CA GLN A 57 -11.25 -18.34 -9.24
C GLN A 57 -9.84 -18.72 -9.70
N VAL A 58 -8.79 -18.41 -8.94
CA VAL A 58 -7.42 -18.75 -9.34
C VAL A 58 -7.19 -20.25 -9.34
N ASP A 59 -6.29 -20.74 -10.19
CA ASP A 59 -5.91 -22.16 -10.26
C ASP A 59 -4.66 -22.49 -9.41
N GLU A 60 -4.40 -21.69 -8.38
CA GLU A 60 -3.20 -21.79 -7.54
C GLU A 60 -3.49 -21.65 -6.04
N THR A 61 -2.55 -22.14 -5.24
CA THR A 61 -2.54 -21.99 -3.77
C THR A 61 -1.89 -20.67 -3.34
N PRO A 62 -2.14 -20.18 -2.11
CA PRO A 62 -1.45 -19.00 -1.58
C PRO A 62 0.07 -19.12 -1.62
N ALA A 63 0.65 -20.30 -1.35
CA ALA A 63 2.10 -20.49 -1.39
C ALA A 63 2.70 -20.33 -2.80
N GLN A 64 2.00 -20.79 -3.84
CA GLN A 64 2.45 -20.62 -5.23
C GLN A 64 2.44 -19.14 -5.61
N MET A 65 1.36 -18.43 -5.30
CA MET A 65 1.26 -17.00 -5.55
C MET A 65 2.31 -16.21 -4.74
N SER A 66 2.54 -16.54 -3.46
CA SER A 66 3.60 -15.93 -2.63
C SER A 66 5.00 -16.12 -3.24
N ALA A 67 5.30 -17.32 -3.77
CA ALA A 67 6.58 -17.59 -4.43
C ALA A 67 6.73 -16.79 -5.73
N ARG A 68 5.65 -16.65 -6.51
CA ARG A 68 5.62 -15.77 -7.69
C ARG A 68 5.83 -14.31 -7.29
N ALA A 69 5.15 -13.83 -6.25
CA ALA A 69 5.32 -12.46 -5.75
C ALA A 69 6.77 -12.17 -5.34
N ALA A 70 7.42 -13.07 -4.59
CA ALA A 70 8.84 -12.94 -4.25
C ALA A 70 9.74 -12.91 -5.50
N THR A 71 9.41 -13.71 -6.52
CA THR A 71 10.25 -13.78 -7.73
C THR A 71 10.10 -12.53 -8.59
N GLU A 72 8.87 -12.14 -8.90
CA GLU A 72 8.55 -11.13 -9.91
C GLU A 72 8.35 -9.72 -9.34
N GLY A 73 7.97 -9.63 -8.06
CA GLY A 73 7.77 -8.36 -7.37
C GLY A 73 9.08 -7.67 -6.99
N ASN A 74 9.07 -6.34 -7.12
CA ASN A 74 10.17 -5.48 -6.74
C ASN A 74 9.65 -4.23 -6.04
N VAL A 75 10.30 -3.86 -4.94
CA VAL A 75 10.12 -2.55 -4.31
C VAL A 75 10.81 -1.47 -5.15
N ARG A 76 10.29 -0.25 -5.09
CA ARG A 76 10.82 0.90 -5.81
C ARG A 76 12.21 1.27 -5.30
N GLU A 77 13.06 1.75 -6.20
CA GLU A 77 14.42 2.18 -5.87
C GLU A 77 14.40 3.23 -4.74
N TYR A 78 15.40 3.16 -3.86
CA TYR A 78 15.55 3.92 -2.61
C TYR A 78 14.53 3.60 -1.49
N ALA A 79 13.63 2.63 -1.65
CA ALA A 79 12.71 2.23 -0.57
C ALA A 79 13.44 1.84 0.72
N SER A 80 14.48 1.02 0.62
CA SER A 80 15.25 0.58 1.79
C SER A 80 16.01 1.73 2.45
N ASP A 81 16.60 2.64 1.66
CA ASP A 81 17.29 3.82 2.19
C ASP A 81 16.33 4.75 2.95
N VAL A 82 15.12 4.95 2.42
CA VAL A 82 14.05 5.73 3.10
C VAL A 82 13.69 5.07 4.43
N CYS A 83 13.47 3.75 4.43
CA CYS A 83 13.09 3.03 5.64
C CYS A 83 14.19 3.13 6.71
N GLU A 84 15.45 2.91 6.34
CA GLU A 84 16.59 3.02 7.27
C GLU A 84 16.75 4.44 7.81
N ALA A 85 16.62 5.47 6.97
CA ALA A 85 16.70 6.86 7.41
C ALA A 85 15.61 7.18 8.46
N ILE A 86 14.37 6.73 8.22
CA ILE A 86 13.26 6.90 9.16
C ILE A 86 13.51 6.13 10.46
N TRP A 87 13.86 4.84 10.37
CA TRP A 87 14.10 4.00 11.54
C TRP A 87 15.27 4.49 12.41
N SER A 88 16.32 5.04 11.82
CA SER A 88 17.49 5.55 12.55
C SER A 88 17.16 6.71 13.50
N THR A 89 16.05 7.41 13.24
CA THR A 89 15.54 8.50 14.09
C THR A 89 14.38 8.08 14.98
N GLY A 90 14.06 6.78 15.00
CA GLY A 90 12.96 6.19 15.77
C GLY A 90 11.58 6.36 15.15
N GLY A 91 11.49 6.88 13.91
CA GLY A 91 10.26 6.96 13.15
C GLY A 91 9.69 5.61 12.76
N GLN A 92 8.43 5.59 12.32
CA GLN A 92 7.71 4.37 11.96
C GLN A 92 7.52 4.27 10.44
N VAL A 93 7.56 3.04 9.93
CA VAL A 93 7.29 2.72 8.53
C VAL A 93 6.15 1.71 8.51
N ALA A 94 5.10 2.02 7.76
CA ALA A 94 3.96 1.14 7.56
C ALA A 94 3.60 1.03 6.07
N VAL A 95 2.98 -0.08 5.71
CA VAL A 95 2.25 -0.26 4.45
C VAL A 95 0.77 -0.28 4.78
N ALA A 96 -0.02 0.55 4.12
CA ALA A 96 -1.47 0.50 4.14
C ALA A 96 -1.95 0.17 2.74
N SER A 97 -2.31 -1.08 2.48
CA SER A 97 -2.62 -1.60 1.15
C SER A 97 -4.08 -2.06 1.06
N ALA A 98 -4.69 -1.83 -0.09
CA ALA A 98 -5.99 -2.45 -0.41
C ALA A 98 -5.86 -3.93 -0.84
N GLY A 99 -4.61 -4.42 -0.94
CA GLY A 99 -4.26 -5.76 -1.35
C GLY A 99 -4.30 -6.81 -0.25
N LEU A 100 -3.64 -7.96 -0.50
CA LEU A 100 -3.64 -9.14 0.37
C LEU A 100 -2.22 -9.47 0.86
N ASN A 101 -2.12 -9.85 2.13
CA ASN A 101 -0.86 -10.10 2.84
C ASN A 101 0.08 -11.09 2.12
N PHE A 102 -0.46 -12.16 1.53
CA PHE A 102 0.32 -13.26 0.98
C PHE A 102 1.23 -12.86 -0.19
N TYR A 103 0.92 -11.78 -0.92
CA TYR A 103 1.80 -11.27 -1.98
C TYR A 103 2.59 -10.02 -1.57
N ILE A 104 2.19 -9.33 -0.50
CA ILE A 104 2.90 -8.16 0.02
C ILE A 104 4.14 -8.61 0.79
N GLN A 105 3.95 -9.49 1.78
CA GLN A 105 5.00 -9.87 2.72
C GLN A 105 6.24 -10.47 2.04
N PRO A 106 6.12 -11.40 1.07
CA PRO A 106 7.30 -12.01 0.44
C PRO A 106 8.17 -11.01 -0.33
N ILE A 107 7.56 -9.95 -0.88
CA ILE A 107 8.29 -8.88 -1.59
C ILE A 107 9.07 -8.03 -0.58
N LEU A 108 8.45 -7.68 0.56
CA LEU A 108 9.12 -6.94 1.62
C LEU A 108 10.26 -7.76 2.22
N ASP A 109 10.05 -9.05 2.48
CA ASP A 109 11.06 -9.95 3.01
C ASP A 109 12.28 -10.05 2.09
N LYS A 110 12.04 -10.24 0.77
CA LYS A 110 13.10 -10.23 -0.25
C LYS A 110 13.89 -8.92 -0.27
N ALA A 111 13.24 -7.79 -0.02
CA ALA A 111 13.88 -6.47 0.02
C ALA A 111 14.59 -6.16 1.35
N GLY A 112 14.53 -7.07 2.35
CA GLY A 112 15.05 -6.82 3.69
C GLY A 112 14.18 -5.87 4.52
N LEU A 113 12.91 -5.70 4.16
CA LEU A 113 11.95 -4.76 4.74
C LEU A 113 10.88 -5.46 5.60
N SER A 114 11.19 -6.63 6.15
CA SER A 114 10.27 -7.41 6.99
C SER A 114 9.85 -6.72 8.29
N ARG A 115 10.54 -5.64 8.69
CA ARG A 115 10.20 -4.79 9.85
C ARG A 115 9.00 -3.88 9.58
N ILE A 116 8.61 -3.67 8.33
CA ILE A 116 7.49 -2.79 7.99
C ILE A 116 6.18 -3.38 8.53
N ASN A 117 5.39 -2.55 9.22
CA ASN A 117 4.05 -2.93 9.66
C ASN A 117 3.10 -2.95 8.46
N VAL A 118 2.55 -4.12 8.12
CA VAL A 118 1.63 -4.28 6.98
C VAL A 118 0.18 -4.25 7.45
N HIS A 119 -0.59 -3.32 6.88
CA HIS A 119 -2.03 -3.22 7.02
C HIS A 119 -2.66 -3.55 5.67
N SER A 120 -3.25 -4.74 5.55
CA SER A 120 -3.86 -5.25 4.32
C SER A 120 -5.03 -6.18 4.63
N GLY A 121 -5.71 -6.69 3.60
CA GLY A 121 -6.52 -7.89 3.75
C GLY A 121 -5.62 -9.11 4.00
N GLU A 122 -6.18 -10.14 4.60
CA GLU A 122 -5.48 -11.38 4.91
C GLU A 122 -6.18 -12.56 4.28
N VAL A 123 -5.40 -13.43 3.62
CA VAL A 123 -5.85 -14.80 3.31
C VAL A 123 -5.43 -15.71 4.46
N VAL A 124 -6.42 -16.25 5.17
CA VAL A 124 -6.24 -17.13 6.35
C VAL A 124 -6.43 -18.62 6.02
N SER A 125 -6.59 -18.94 4.74
CA SER A 125 -6.51 -20.30 4.22
C SER A 125 -5.09 -20.87 4.37
N PRO A 126 -4.92 -22.16 4.71
CA PRO A 126 -3.63 -22.83 4.66
C PRO A 126 -2.85 -22.55 3.37
N PRO A 127 -1.51 -22.43 3.42
CA PRO A 127 -0.71 -22.09 2.24
C PRO A 127 -0.84 -23.04 1.04
N THR A 128 -1.36 -24.25 1.26
CA THR A 128 -1.53 -25.30 0.25
C THR A 128 -3.00 -25.53 -0.14
N GLU A 129 -3.93 -24.76 0.44
CA GLU A 129 -5.36 -24.85 0.11
C GLU A 129 -5.62 -24.18 -1.25
N MET A 130 -6.46 -24.81 -2.06
CA MET A 130 -6.99 -24.24 -3.30
C MET A 130 -8.25 -23.43 -2.99
N PRO A 131 -8.61 -22.43 -3.82
CA PRO A 131 -9.79 -21.62 -3.58
C PRO A 131 -11.12 -22.42 -3.60
N PRO A 132 -12.22 -21.89 -3.04
CA PRO A 132 -12.35 -20.54 -2.48
C PRO A 132 -11.57 -20.35 -1.19
N PHE A 133 -11.01 -19.16 -0.99
CA PHE A 133 -10.20 -18.87 0.18
C PHE A 133 -11.03 -18.32 1.34
N ARG A 134 -10.43 -18.31 2.53
CA ARG A 134 -10.94 -17.59 3.68
C ARG A 134 -10.18 -16.28 3.83
N TYR A 135 -10.93 -15.19 4.01
CA TYR A 135 -10.40 -13.84 4.12
C TYR A 135 -10.67 -13.25 5.50
N ASP A 136 -9.75 -12.43 5.98
CA ASP A 136 -9.96 -11.51 7.09
C ASP A 136 -9.58 -10.08 6.67
N TYR A 137 -10.27 -9.08 7.21
CA TYR A 137 -10.09 -7.67 6.87
C TYR A 137 -9.97 -6.84 8.15
N PRO A 138 -8.89 -7.05 8.94
CA PRO A 138 -8.77 -6.49 10.28
C PRO A 138 -8.64 -4.96 10.29
N PHE A 139 -8.27 -4.34 9.17
CA PHE A 139 -8.03 -2.90 9.05
C PHE A 139 -9.10 -2.15 8.24
N GLY A 140 -10.24 -2.81 8.00
CA GLY A 140 -11.44 -2.13 7.53
C GLY A 140 -11.98 -1.20 8.61
N ASN A 141 -12.33 0.05 8.25
CA ASN A 141 -12.96 0.99 9.17
C ASN A 141 -14.27 1.50 8.57
N SER A 142 -15.39 1.26 9.25
CA SER A 142 -16.73 1.69 8.84
C SER A 142 -16.91 3.22 8.81
N SER A 143 -16.02 3.96 9.47
CA SER A 143 -15.97 5.42 9.46
C SER A 143 -15.35 5.96 8.17
N CYS A 144 -14.61 5.13 7.43
CA CYS A 144 -14.08 5.48 6.12
C CYS A 144 -15.13 5.17 5.05
N ARG A 145 -15.38 6.13 4.15
CA ARG A 145 -16.39 5.97 3.11
C ARG A 145 -15.93 4.95 2.07
N GLY A 146 -16.46 3.73 2.14
CA GLY A 146 -16.25 2.67 1.16
C GLY A 146 -15.55 1.45 1.74
N ASP A 147 -15.73 0.31 1.09
CA ASP A 147 -15.17 -0.98 1.53
C ASP A 147 -13.86 -1.27 0.77
N TRP A 148 -12.81 -0.55 1.18
CA TRP A 148 -11.50 -0.49 0.51
C TRP A 148 -10.49 -1.54 0.98
N VAL A 149 -10.93 -2.55 1.75
CA VAL A 149 -10.06 -3.49 2.49
C VAL A 149 -9.29 -2.84 3.64
N THR A 150 -8.51 -1.79 3.37
CA THR A 150 -7.76 -1.04 4.39
C THR A 150 -8.07 0.44 4.31
N CYS A 151 -8.42 1.07 5.44
CA CYS A 151 -8.52 2.52 5.47
C CYS A 151 -7.15 3.17 5.73
N LYS A 152 -6.54 3.73 4.67
CA LYS A 152 -5.23 4.40 4.74
C LYS A 152 -5.20 5.60 5.71
N CYS A 153 -6.28 6.39 5.77
CA CYS A 153 -6.46 7.44 6.79
C CYS A 153 -6.33 6.91 8.21
N ASN A 154 -6.93 5.75 8.48
CA ASN A 154 -6.96 5.18 9.82
C ASN A 154 -5.54 4.82 10.26
N VAL A 155 -4.76 4.18 9.39
CA VAL A 155 -3.36 3.83 9.66
C VAL A 155 -2.52 5.09 9.94
N ILE A 156 -2.68 6.15 9.14
CA ILE A 156 -1.99 7.43 9.37
C ILE A 156 -2.38 8.04 10.72
N ASN A 157 -3.68 8.08 11.04
CA ASN A 157 -4.18 8.68 12.27
C ASN A 157 -3.77 7.88 13.52
N GLU A 158 -3.67 6.55 13.43
CA GLU A 158 -3.14 5.69 14.49
C GLU A 158 -1.67 6.03 14.75
N LEU A 159 -0.85 6.18 13.70
CA LEU A 159 0.55 6.61 13.86
C LEU A 159 0.65 7.98 14.52
N LYS A 160 -0.13 8.97 14.06
CA LYS A 160 -0.17 10.32 14.66
C LYS A 160 -0.63 10.31 16.11
N THR A 161 -1.56 9.42 16.46
CA THR A 161 -2.03 9.27 17.85
C THR A 161 -0.94 8.65 18.73
N SER A 162 -0.20 7.67 18.20
CA SER A 162 0.91 7.03 18.92
C SER A 162 2.13 7.94 19.09
N ASP A 163 2.27 8.94 18.22
CA ASP A 163 3.40 9.86 18.20
C ASP A 163 3.01 11.25 17.65
N GLN A 164 2.54 12.11 18.54
CA GLN A 164 2.00 13.44 18.22
C GLN A 164 3.03 14.40 17.61
N GLU A 165 4.33 14.16 17.84
CA GLU A 165 5.42 15.01 17.37
C GLU A 165 6.00 14.54 16.03
N SER A 166 5.53 13.41 15.50
CA SER A 166 5.97 12.87 14.21
C SER A 166 5.17 13.47 13.06
N GLU A 167 5.87 14.04 12.08
CA GLU A 167 5.27 14.30 10.75
C GLU A 167 4.99 12.95 10.09
N VAL A 168 3.79 12.75 9.53
CA VAL A 168 3.44 11.51 8.83
C VAL A 168 3.32 11.77 7.32
N ILE A 169 4.22 11.14 6.58
CA ILE A 169 4.27 11.16 5.12
C ILE A 169 3.35 10.05 4.58
N PHE A 170 2.53 10.36 3.59
CA PHE A 170 1.84 9.35 2.79
C PHE A 170 2.44 9.27 1.38
N VAL A 171 2.60 8.05 0.88
CA VAL A 171 3.14 7.76 -0.46
C VAL A 171 2.16 6.87 -1.21
N GLY A 172 1.63 7.33 -2.36
CA GLY A 172 0.60 6.58 -3.09
C GLY A 172 0.44 6.94 -4.57
N ASP A 173 -0.38 6.18 -5.30
CA ASP A 173 -0.74 6.42 -6.71
C ASP A 173 -2.26 6.28 -6.98
N GLY A 174 -3.00 5.80 -5.99
CA GLY A 174 -4.38 5.34 -6.11
C GLY A 174 -5.42 6.44 -6.11
N THR A 175 -6.69 6.02 -6.19
CA THR A 175 -7.85 6.91 -6.20
C THR A 175 -8.52 6.97 -4.82
N ASP A 176 -9.65 6.29 -4.63
CA ASP A 176 -10.58 6.64 -3.56
C ASP A 176 -10.08 6.33 -2.15
N ALA A 177 -9.31 5.25 -1.97
CA ALA A 177 -8.66 4.94 -0.69
C ALA A 177 -7.55 5.94 -0.34
N ASP A 178 -6.81 6.42 -1.34
CA ASP A 178 -5.66 7.33 -1.18
C ASP A 178 -6.10 8.77 -1.00
N ARG A 179 -7.21 9.17 -1.66
CA ARG A 179 -7.85 10.48 -1.49
C ARG A 179 -8.18 10.77 -0.03
N CYS A 180 -8.58 9.74 0.72
CA CYS A 180 -8.77 9.92 2.16
C CYS A 180 -7.46 10.36 2.80
N ALA A 181 -6.39 9.59 2.60
CA ALA A 181 -5.09 9.82 3.21
C ALA A 181 -4.53 11.20 2.87
N SER A 182 -4.62 11.61 1.59
CA SER A 182 -4.13 12.91 1.12
C SER A 182 -4.95 14.08 1.64
N SER A 183 -6.28 13.96 1.71
CA SER A 183 -7.15 15.10 2.02
C SER A 183 -7.41 15.29 3.52
N ASN A 184 -7.26 14.24 4.32
CA ASN A 184 -7.78 14.25 5.69
C ASN A 184 -6.79 13.80 6.78
N ALA A 185 -5.60 13.28 6.44
CA ALA A 185 -4.74 12.65 7.44
C ALA A 185 -3.25 13.03 7.34
N ALA A 186 -2.64 12.86 6.17
CA ALA A 186 -1.20 13.02 5.98
C ALA A 186 -0.74 14.48 6.13
N ASP A 187 0.45 14.68 6.69
CA ASP A 187 1.08 16.01 6.80
C ASP A 187 1.86 16.37 5.53
N LYS A 188 2.38 15.36 4.84
CA LYS A 188 3.13 15.48 3.59
C LYS A 188 2.76 14.34 2.65
N ILE A 189 2.62 14.66 1.36
CA ILE A 189 2.22 13.68 0.35
C ILE A 189 3.29 13.57 -0.73
N PHE A 190 3.66 12.33 -1.03
CA PHE A 190 4.36 11.95 -2.25
C PHE A 190 3.41 11.14 -3.11
N ALA A 191 3.13 11.61 -4.31
CA ALA A 191 2.10 11.02 -5.16
C ALA A 191 2.60 10.71 -6.57
N LEU A 192 1.96 9.76 -7.22
CA LEU A 192 2.13 9.46 -8.64
C LEU A 192 0.78 9.41 -9.34
N GLY A 193 0.78 9.65 -10.65
CA GLY A 193 -0.37 9.41 -11.52
C GLY A 193 -1.66 10.05 -11.02
N ARG A 194 -2.70 9.24 -10.82
CA ARG A 194 -4.05 9.73 -10.50
C ARG A 194 -4.13 10.43 -9.15
N LEU A 195 -3.34 10.00 -8.17
CA LEU A 195 -3.29 10.68 -6.88
C LEU A 195 -2.64 12.06 -7.02
N PHE A 196 -1.58 12.17 -7.80
CA PHE A 196 -0.91 13.45 -8.02
C PHE A 196 -1.82 14.43 -8.77
N ASP A 197 -2.50 13.96 -9.82
CA ASP A 197 -3.49 14.74 -10.55
C ASP A 197 -4.62 15.22 -9.62
N TYR A 198 -5.17 14.33 -8.80
CA TYR A 198 -6.19 14.68 -7.81
C TYR A 198 -5.71 15.76 -6.82
N CYS A 199 -4.50 15.61 -6.29
CA CYS A 199 -3.92 16.58 -5.36
C CYS A 199 -3.80 17.96 -6.02
N ASN A 200 -3.33 18.01 -7.28
CA ASN A 200 -3.22 19.25 -8.03
C ASN A 200 -4.59 19.91 -8.28
N GLU A 201 -5.58 19.13 -8.72
CA GLU A 201 -6.94 19.61 -8.98
C GLU A 201 -7.63 20.18 -7.72
N ASN A 202 -7.29 19.65 -6.55
CA ASN A 202 -7.92 20.02 -5.28
C ASN A 202 -7.06 20.96 -4.42
N GLY A 203 -5.93 21.45 -4.94
CA GLY A 203 -5.04 22.36 -4.22
C GLY A 203 -4.35 21.74 -3.00
N ILE A 204 -4.18 20.42 -2.98
CA ILE A 204 -3.50 19.68 -1.92
C ILE A 204 -2.00 19.61 -2.25
N PRO A 205 -1.10 20.13 -1.40
CA PRO A 205 0.33 20.10 -1.67
C PRO A 205 0.88 18.66 -1.73
N ALA A 206 1.28 18.21 -2.92
CA ALA A 206 1.91 16.92 -3.15
C ALA A 206 3.24 17.06 -3.91
N THR A 207 4.17 16.14 -3.68
CA THR A 207 5.43 16.04 -4.42
C THR A 207 5.40 14.80 -5.29
N GLU A 208 5.65 14.96 -6.59
CA GLU A 208 5.70 13.82 -7.51
C GLU A 208 7.00 13.03 -7.31
N PHE A 209 6.93 11.70 -7.17
CA PHE A 209 8.12 10.84 -7.05
C PHE A 209 8.51 10.12 -8.36
N ARG A 210 7.68 10.15 -9.42
CA ARG A 210 7.99 9.58 -10.74
C ARG A 210 8.45 8.12 -10.66
N ASP A 211 9.69 7.82 -11.04
CA ASP A 211 10.19 6.47 -11.22
C ASP A 211 10.79 5.88 -9.93
N ASP A 212 11.33 6.70 -9.03
CA ASP A 212 12.08 6.27 -7.84
C ASP A 212 11.74 7.06 -6.58
N PHE A 213 12.21 6.63 -5.41
CA PHE A 213 12.00 7.37 -4.15
C PHE A 213 13.12 8.36 -3.81
N LYS A 214 13.92 8.82 -4.78
CA LYS A 214 14.94 9.83 -4.52
C LYS A 214 14.38 11.15 -3.98
N PRO A 215 13.23 11.68 -4.47
CA PRO A 215 12.63 12.89 -3.89
C PRO A 215 12.19 12.67 -2.44
N LEU A 216 11.63 11.50 -2.13
CA LEU A 216 11.21 11.12 -0.78
C LEU A 216 12.43 10.97 0.15
N LEU A 217 13.47 10.27 -0.29
CA LEU A 217 14.71 10.11 0.46
C LEU A 217 15.37 11.46 0.77
N SER A 218 15.44 12.35 -0.23
CA SER A 218 16.02 13.69 -0.05
C SER A 218 15.27 14.48 1.03
N TYR A 219 13.94 14.43 1.01
CA TYR A 219 13.09 15.09 1.99
C TYR A 219 13.26 14.51 3.41
N VAL A 220 13.27 13.18 3.53
CA VAL A 220 13.49 12.48 4.81
C VAL A 220 14.86 12.82 5.38
N LEU A 221 15.91 12.79 4.57
CA LEU A 221 17.27 13.12 5.00
C LEU A 221 17.40 14.58 5.44
N GLU A 222 16.75 15.52 4.74
CA GLU A 222 16.73 16.93 5.14
C GLU A 222 16.08 17.09 6.53
N LYS A 223 14.90 16.50 6.74
CA LYS A 223 14.16 16.59 8.02
C LYS A 223 14.88 15.93 9.20
N THR A 224 15.54 14.82 8.94
CA THR A 224 16.26 14.06 9.98
C THR A 224 17.62 14.66 10.28
N SER A 225 18.29 15.29 9.30
CA SER A 225 19.63 15.88 9.47
C SER A 225 19.61 17.32 9.99
N ALA A 226 18.57 18.12 9.70
CA ALA A 226 18.54 19.57 9.92
C ALA A 226 18.51 20.05 11.39
N ASN A 227 18.65 19.16 12.38
CA ASN A 227 18.64 19.53 13.81
C ASN A 227 19.87 19.01 14.57
N GLY A 228 20.95 18.64 13.88
CA GLY A 228 22.25 18.28 14.49
C GLY A 228 23.26 19.43 14.58
N ALA A 229 22.89 20.64 14.14
CA ALA A 229 23.74 21.83 14.15
C ALA A 229 23.01 22.99 14.84
N GLN A 230 22.89 22.91 16.17
CA GLN A 230 22.77 24.07 17.06
C GLN A 230 23.65 23.85 18.28
#